data_AF-A0AA86QH39-F1
#
_entry.id   AF-A0AA86QH39-F1
#
_cell.length_a   1.000
_cell.length_b   1.000
_cell.length_c   1.000
_cell.angle_alpha   90.00
_cell.angle_beta   90.00
_cell.angle_gamma   90.00
#
_symmetry.space_group_name_H-M   'P 1'
#
loop_
_entity.id
_entity.type
_entity.pdbx_description
1 polymer ?
#
loop_
_entity_poly.entity_id
_entity_poly.type
_entity_poly.pdbx_seq_one_letter_code
_entity_poly.pdbx_strand_id
1 'polypeptide(L)'
;MSSKRIYHRWSEDEVKLLYKTVVNSNKNWKQVRLMFPQFSLLQLQNKFTMIEKQYFTLAKTGRNSSDSDIPRMNQSSDEIIRVLMELMEQRHE
;
A
#
# COMPACT_ATOMS: atom_id res chain seq x y z
N MET A 1 -24.86 20.48 -16.06
CA MET A 1 -23.80 19.69 -16.73
C MET A 1 -23.20 18.73 -15.72
N SER A 2 -23.41 17.42 -15.86
CA SER A 2 -22.83 16.43 -14.95
C SER A 2 -21.39 16.15 -15.37
N SER A 3 -20.42 16.72 -14.65
CA SER A 3 -19.01 16.40 -14.85
C SER A 3 -18.79 14.91 -14.62
N LYS A 4 -18.45 14.16 -15.67
CA LYS A 4 -18.02 12.77 -15.56
C LYS A 4 -16.81 12.73 -14.63
N ARG A 5 -16.98 12.18 -13.43
CA ARG A 5 -15.86 11.90 -12.52
C ARG A 5 -15.08 10.75 -13.14
N ILE A 6 -13.96 11.06 -13.78
CA ILE A 6 -13.03 10.04 -14.27
C ILE A 6 -12.31 9.49 -13.04
N TYR A 7 -12.63 8.26 -12.66
CA TYR A 7 -11.93 7.57 -11.57
C TYR A 7 -10.68 6.89 -12.14
N HIS A 8 -9.51 7.26 -11.64
CA HIS A 8 -8.27 6.54 -11.97
C HIS A 8 -8.28 5.17 -11.32
N ARG A 9 -8.17 4.12 -12.13
CA ARG A 9 -8.01 2.75 -11.65
C ARG A 9 -6.53 2.48 -11.41
N TRP A 10 -6.15 2.43 -10.14
CA TRP A 10 -4.79 2.08 -9.74
C TRP A 10 -4.50 0.61 -10.03
N SER A 11 -3.46 0.37 -10.83
CA SER A 11 -2.86 -0.95 -11.04
C SER A 11 -2.06 -1.42 -9.81
N GLU A 12 -1.76 -2.72 -9.74
CA GLU A 12 -0.95 -3.28 -8.66
C GLU A 12 0.48 -2.69 -8.65
N ASP A 13 1.06 -2.47 -9.82
CA ASP A 13 2.39 -1.88 -9.94
C ASP A 13 2.42 -0.42 -9.46
N GLU A 14 1.40 0.38 -9.81
CA GLU A 14 1.26 1.74 -9.28
C GLU A 14 1.08 1.76 -7.76
N VAL A 15 0.35 0.79 -7.21
CA VAL A 15 0.17 0.62 -5.76
C VAL A 15 1.48 0.29 -5.07
N LYS A 16 2.23 -0.68 -5.60
CA LYS A 16 3.55 -1.07 -5.09
C LYS A 16 4.52 0.10 -5.17
N LEU A 17 4.56 0.79 -6.30
CA LEU A 17 5.43 1.95 -6.53
C LEU A 17 5.08 3.09 -5.56
N LEU A 18 3.79 3.39 -5.37
CA LEU A 18 3.34 4.41 -4.43
C LEU A 18 3.80 4.07 -3.01
N TYR A 19 3.56 2.84 -2.55
CA TYR A 19 3.93 2.42 -1.20
C TYR A 19 5.45 2.48 -0.99
N LYS A 20 6.23 1.89 -1.91
CA LYS A 20 7.70 1.91 -1.85
C LYS A 20 8.24 3.34 -1.83
N THR A 21 7.68 4.23 -2.65
CA THR A 21 8.08 5.65 -2.67
C THR A 21 7.75 6.34 -1.36
N VAL A 22 6.55 6.11 -0.79
CA VAL A 22 6.13 6.71 0.49
C VAL A 22 6.99 6.20 1.65
N VAL A 23 7.29 4.90 1.71
CA VAL A 23 8.14 4.31 2.76
C VAL A 23 9.58 4.79 2.64
N ASN A 24 10.16 4.76 1.43
CA ASN A 24 11.54 5.21 1.21
C ASN A 24 11.73 6.70 1.48
N SER A 25 10.70 7.52 1.26
CA SER A 25 10.71 8.95 1.55
C SER A 25 10.26 9.29 2.97
N ASN A 26 10.05 8.29 3.84
CA ASN A 26 9.54 8.47 5.20
C ASN A 26 8.28 9.35 5.28
N LYS A 27 7.31 9.07 4.41
CA LYS A 27 6.05 9.81 4.25
C LYS A 27 6.23 11.29 3.87
N ASN A 28 7.34 11.65 3.22
CA ASN A 28 7.55 12.99 2.66
C ASN A 28 6.73 13.20 1.38
N TRP A 29 5.47 13.59 1.56
CA TRP A 29 4.51 13.79 0.47
C TRP A 29 4.93 14.80 -0.59
N LYS A 30 5.79 15.77 -0.25
CA LYS A 30 6.33 16.71 -1.24
C LYS A 30 7.18 15.99 -2.28
N GLN A 31 8.05 15.07 -1.84
CA GLN A 31 8.88 14.25 -2.73
C GLN A 31 8.04 13.22 -3.48
N VAL A 32 7.10 12.56 -2.80
CA VAL A 32 6.19 11.59 -3.44
C VAL A 32 5.41 12.23 -4.58
N ARG A 33 4.90 13.47 -4.39
CA ARG A 33 4.18 14.20 -5.45
C ARG A 33 5.03 14.46 -6.69
N LEU A 34 6.35 14.65 -6.55
CA LEU A 34 7.24 14.84 -7.70
C LEU A 34 7.31 13.59 -8.59
N MET A 35 7.16 12.40 -8.01
CA MET A 35 7.13 11.12 -8.73
C MET A 35 5.76 10.82 -9.35
N PHE A 36 4.70 11.44 -8.82
CA PHE A 36 3.31 11.22 -9.22
C PHE A 36 2.62 12.55 -9.58
N PRO A 37 3.11 13.30 -10.58
CA PRO A 37 2.60 14.63 -10.91
C PRO A 37 1.14 14.63 -11.37
N GLN A 38 0.65 13.50 -11.88
CA GLN A 38 -0.72 13.32 -12.32
C GLN A 38 -1.75 13.21 -11.18
N PHE A 39 -1.29 13.01 -9.94
CA PHE A 39 -2.15 12.89 -8.77
C PHE A 39 -1.96 14.06 -7.81
N SER A 40 -3.07 14.50 -7.22
CA SER A 40 -3.03 15.45 -6.12
C SER A 40 -2.51 14.78 -4.85
N LEU A 41 -1.95 15.58 -3.93
CA LEU A 41 -1.50 15.11 -2.61
C LEU A 41 -2.61 14.34 -1.88
N LEU A 42 -3.84 14.84 -1.94
CA LEU A 42 -4.99 14.21 -1.30
C LEU A 42 -5.30 12.84 -1.91
N GLN A 43 -5.20 12.68 -3.23
CA GLN A 43 -5.39 11.40 -3.89
C GLN A 43 -4.32 10.38 -3.48
N LEU A 44 -3.06 10.82 -3.39
CA LEU A 44 -1.94 9.97 -2.98
C LEU A 44 -2.08 9.51 -1.51
N GLN A 45 -2.42 10.44 -0.61
CA GLN A 45 -2.65 10.15 0.80
C GLN A 45 -3.82 9.20 1.00
N ASN A 46 -4.98 9.49 0.39
CA ASN A 46 -6.16 8.63 0.47
C ASN A 46 -5.86 7.22 -0.06
N LYS A 47 -5.13 7.13 -1.18
CA LYS A 47 -4.75 5.84 -1.75
C LYS A 47 -3.82 5.07 -0.83
N PHE A 48 -2.81 5.72 -0.27
CA PHE A 48 -1.87 5.11 0.69
C PHE A 48 -2.58 4.61 1.95
N THR A 49 -3.48 5.39 2.55
CA THR A 49 -4.28 4.93 3.69
C THR A 49 -5.15 3.73 3.33
N MET A 50 -5.69 3.69 2.11
CA MET A 50 -6.48 2.55 1.64
C MET A 50 -5.62 1.28 1.48
N ILE A 51 -4.39 1.44 0.96
CA ILE A 51 -3.37 0.40 0.89
C ILE A 51 -3.09 -0.12 2.31
N GLU A 52 -2.72 0.75 3.26
CA GLU A 52 -2.43 0.35 4.64
C GLU A 52 -3.58 -0.46 5.27
N LYS A 53 -4.83 0.00 5.08
CA LYS A 53 -6.02 -0.72 5.57
C LYS A 53 -6.18 -2.09 4.93
N GLN A 54 -5.99 -2.21 3.62
CA GLN A 54 -6.10 -3.48 2.91
C GLN A 54 -5.05 -4.49 3.40
N TYR A 55 -3.78 -4.10 3.44
CA TYR A 55 -2.70 -4.98 3.89
C TYR A 55 -2.82 -5.33 5.38
N PHE A 56 -3.21 -4.38 6.23
CA PHE A 56 -3.48 -4.65 7.64
C PHE A 56 -4.66 -5.62 7.84
N THR A 57 -5.69 -5.53 6.99
CA THR A 57 -6.82 -6.46 7.03
C THR A 57 -6.40 -7.84 6.58
N LEU A 58 -5.62 -7.96 5.49
CA LEU A 58 -5.03 -9.24 5.05
C LEU A 58 -4.14 -9.87 6.14
N ALA A 59 -3.31 -9.07 6.80
CA ALA A 59 -2.49 -9.51 7.94
C ALA A 59 -3.34 -10.08 9.09
N LYS A 60 -4.49 -9.46 9.36
CA LYS A 60 -5.43 -9.92 10.40
C LYS A 60 -6.22 -11.14 9.98
N THR A 61 -6.69 -11.21 8.74
CA THR A 61 -7.51 -12.32 8.25
C THR A 61 -6.69 -13.59 8.01
N GLY A 62 -5.39 -13.46 7.71
CA GLY A 62 -4.43 -14.58 7.73
C GLY A 62 -4.32 -15.28 9.09
N ARG A 63 -4.85 -14.71 10.19
CA ARG A 63 -4.96 -15.41 11.49
C ARG A 63 -6.07 -16.45 11.57
N ASN A 64 -7.02 -16.47 10.63
CA ASN A 64 -8.22 -17.32 10.71
C ASN A 64 -8.22 -18.50 9.71
N SER A 65 -7.21 -18.61 8.85
CA SER A 65 -7.01 -19.81 8.03
C SER A 65 -5.93 -20.65 8.68
N SER A 66 -6.32 -21.85 9.12
CA SER A 66 -5.45 -22.87 9.70
C SER A 66 -4.42 -23.38 8.68
N ASP A 67 -3.40 -22.58 8.37
CA ASP A 67 -2.08 -23.06 7.97
C ASP A 67 -1.09 -21.87 7.94
N SER A 68 0.17 -22.14 8.24
CA SER A 68 1.37 -21.28 8.06
C SER A 68 1.64 -20.09 9.02
N ASP A 69 2.60 -20.34 9.94
CA ASP A 69 3.80 -19.55 10.27
C ASP A 69 3.89 -18.03 10.00
N ILE A 70 2.85 -17.22 10.27
CA ILE A 70 3.05 -15.77 10.39
C ILE A 70 3.43 -15.45 11.85
N PRO A 71 4.67 -15.04 12.15
CA PRO A 71 5.10 -14.75 13.51
C PRO A 71 4.19 -13.70 14.15
N ARG A 72 3.93 -13.83 15.45
CA ARG A 72 3.35 -12.76 16.28
C ARG A 72 4.33 -11.57 16.29
N MET A 73 4.33 -10.78 15.23
CA MET A 73 5.13 -9.58 15.12
C MET A 73 4.44 -8.46 15.90
N ASN A 74 5.01 -8.13 17.06
CA ASN A 74 4.70 -6.94 17.85
C ASN A 74 5.37 -5.69 17.22
N GLN A 75 5.33 -5.60 15.89
CA GLN A 75 6.02 -4.60 15.09
C GLN A 75 5.07 -3.51 14.62
N SER A 76 5.64 -2.35 14.30
CA SER A 76 4.90 -1.20 13.75
C SER A 76 4.10 -1.65 12.53
N SER A 77 2.93 -1.05 12.29
CA SER A 77 2.10 -1.36 11.12
C SER A 77 2.89 -1.28 9.80
N ASP A 78 3.88 -0.38 9.71
CA ASP A 78 4.79 -0.26 8.58
C ASP A 78 5.70 -1.51 8.41
N GLU A 79 6.16 -2.08 9.54
CA GLU A 79 6.80 -3.42 9.72
C GLU A 79 6.10 -4.53 8.92
N ILE A 80 4.86 -4.75 9.33
CA ILE A 80 4.02 -5.87 8.87
C ILE A 80 3.63 -5.71 7.39
N ILE A 81 3.29 -4.49 6.98
CA ILE A 81 2.89 -4.23 5.58
C ILE A 81 4.08 -4.42 4.64
N ARG A 82 5.28 -4.02 5.05
CA ARG A 82 6.51 -4.23 4.26
C ARG A 82 6.78 -5.72 4.03
N VAL A 83 6.75 -6.53 5.11
CA VAL A 83 6.95 -7.98 5.01
C VAL A 83 5.89 -8.63 4.12
N LEU A 84 4.62 -8.23 4.25
CA LEU A 84 3.55 -8.75 3.39
C LEU A 84 3.74 -8.39 1.91
N MET A 85 4.21 -7.19 1.60
CA MET A 85 4.52 -6.83 0.21
C MET A 85 5.70 -7.64 -0.34
N GLU A 86 6.77 -7.81 0.43
CA GLU A 86 7.94 -8.62 0.03
C GLU A 86 7.54 -10.10 -0.19
N LEU A 87 6.67 -10.66 0.64
CA LEU A 87 6.15 -12.03 0.48
C LEU A 87 5.24 -12.20 -0.75
N MET A 88 4.53 -11.15 -1.17
CA MET A 88 3.75 -11.17 -2.42
C MET A 88 4.63 -11.08 -3.66
N GLU A 89 5.84 -10.52 -3.55
CA GLU A 89 6.80 -10.43 -4.64
C GLU A 89 7.51 -11.77 -4.88
N GLN A 90 7.88 -12.49 -3.81
CA GLN A 90 8.55 -13.79 -3.90
C GLN A 90 7.66 -14.93 -4.44
N ARG A 91 6.34 -14.78 -4.43
CA ARG A 91 5.41 -15.83 -4.90
C ARG A 91 5.20 -15.84 -6.42
N HIS A 92 5.85 -14.94 -7.15
CA HIS A 92 5.71 -14.76 -8.60
C HIS A 92 6.95 -15.17 -9.42
N GLU A 93 7.96 -15.78 -8.79
CA GLU A 93 9.08 -16.48 -9.45
C GLU A 93 8.85 -18.00 -9.45
#